data_AF-A0A419HBN6-F1
#
_entry.id   AF-A0A419HBN6-F1
#
_cell.length_a   1.000
_cell.length_b   1.000
_cell.length_c   1.000
_cell.angle_alpha   90.00
_cell.angle_beta   90.00
_cell.angle_gamma   90.00
#
_symmetry.space_group_name_H-M   'P 1'
#
loop_
_entity.id
_entity.type
_entity.pdbx_description
1 polymer ?
#
loop_
_entity_poly.entity_id
_entity_poly.type
_entity_poly.pdbx_seq_one_letter_code
_entity_poly.pdbx_strand_id
1 'polypeptide(L)'
;MQVNTRYPDQSSIMAPNGTEPVSHAGGDLRSRSATEQSAEQKWPGSQGEQLLQQVYGSQTRAQRFYSDQMTNQLNDQMIEFVGRMEMAFIATADSSGECDASLRSGPPGFIRVLGARQVAYPEYRGNGVMASLGNISENPHIGILMIDFVQDLIGLHINGKASIHEDATLRAEYPDLPTEFEPGRTPERWVVVSVEEAYIHCRKHIPKMAPVARTRSWGTDDVKRKGGDYFGVKSQRRTQTPPACPVQIPRVAPHPVAGH
;
A
#
# COMPACT_ATOMS: atom_id res chain seq x y z
N MET A 1 21.20 18.20 -26.80
CA MET A 1 20.02 19.03 -26.56
C MET A 1 19.70 18.92 -25.07
N GLN A 2 20.30 19.78 -24.25
CA GLN A 2 20.06 19.82 -22.80
C GLN A 2 18.82 20.67 -22.55
N VAL A 3 17.81 20.10 -21.89
CA VAL A 3 16.63 20.86 -21.45
C VAL A 3 16.91 21.32 -20.03
N ASN A 4 17.11 22.63 -19.89
CA ASN A 4 17.42 23.30 -18.64
C ASN A 4 16.09 23.74 -18.00
N THR A 5 15.55 22.97 -17.07
CA THR A 5 14.35 23.36 -16.31
C THR A 5 14.76 24.15 -15.07
N ARG A 6 14.77 25.49 -15.18
CA ARG A 6 14.77 26.39 -14.03
C ARG A 6 13.35 26.41 -13.43
N TYR A 7 13.23 26.07 -12.16
CA TYR A 7 12.06 26.40 -11.35
C TYR A 7 11.96 27.93 -11.20
N PRO A 8 10.77 28.55 -11.30
CA PRO A 8 10.63 29.96 -10.99
C PRO A 8 10.74 30.22 -9.47
N ASP A 9 11.45 31.30 -9.15
CA ASP A 9 11.73 31.85 -7.83
C ASP A 9 10.43 32.28 -7.11
N GLN A 10 10.30 31.97 -5.81
CA GLN A 10 9.11 32.18 -4.98
C GLN A 10 8.91 33.63 -4.51
N SER A 11 9.38 34.62 -5.26
CA SER A 11 9.43 36.01 -4.80
C SER A 11 8.78 37.00 -5.78
N SER A 12 7.55 36.74 -6.24
CA SER A 12 6.68 37.81 -6.76
C SER A 12 5.22 37.36 -6.92
N ILE A 13 4.43 37.50 -5.85
CA ILE A 13 2.97 37.64 -5.97
C ILE A 13 2.59 38.90 -5.19
N MET A 14 2.58 40.04 -5.88
CA MET A 14 2.02 41.28 -5.35
C MET A 14 0.49 41.20 -5.34
N ALA A 15 -0.12 41.44 -4.19
CA ALA A 15 -1.54 41.72 -4.05
C ALA A 15 -1.84 43.19 -4.44
N PRO A 16 -3.00 43.52 -5.04
CA PRO A 16 -3.43 44.90 -5.16
C PRO A 16 -4.17 45.37 -3.89
N ASN A 17 -3.68 46.47 -3.31
CA ASN A 17 -4.35 47.28 -2.28
C ASN A 17 -5.34 48.26 -2.93
N GLY A 18 -6.46 48.54 -2.24
CA GLY A 18 -7.40 49.62 -2.58
C GLY A 18 -8.58 49.72 -1.60
N THR A 19 -8.43 50.59 -0.61
CA THR A 19 -9.30 50.95 0.53
C THR A 19 -10.41 51.95 0.11
N GLU A 20 -11.62 51.95 0.70
CA GLU A 20 -12.12 52.88 1.76
C GLU A 20 -13.67 52.70 1.97
N PRO A 21 -14.28 53.22 3.06
CA PRO A 21 -15.37 52.59 3.82
C PRO A 21 -16.75 53.26 3.69
N VAL A 22 -17.80 52.59 4.22
CA VAL A 22 -19.06 53.24 4.61
C VAL A 22 -19.58 52.68 5.93
N SER A 23 -19.86 53.57 6.88
CA SER A 23 -20.46 53.31 8.20
C SER A 23 -21.98 53.47 8.19
N HIS A 24 -22.73 52.60 8.88
CA HIS A 24 -23.61 53.00 10.01
C HIS A 24 -24.47 51.87 10.59
N ALA A 25 -24.54 51.89 11.93
CA ALA A 25 -25.63 51.52 12.84
C ALA A 25 -26.08 50.05 13.01
N GLY A 26 -25.63 49.47 14.13
CA GLY A 26 -26.50 49.13 15.28
C GLY A 26 -27.49 47.96 15.13
N GLY A 27 -27.14 46.81 15.72
CA GLY A 27 -28.08 45.71 15.94
C GLY A 27 -27.46 44.60 16.79
N ASP A 28 -27.79 44.60 18.07
CA ASP A 28 -27.38 43.66 19.12
C ASP A 28 -27.96 42.25 18.88
N LEU A 29 -27.10 41.26 18.59
CA LEU A 29 -27.46 39.84 18.70
C LEU A 29 -26.25 39.00 19.15
N ARG A 30 -26.20 38.79 20.46
CA ARG A 30 -25.82 37.54 21.15
C ARG A 30 -24.69 36.74 20.52
N SER A 31 -23.54 36.85 21.18
CA SER A 31 -22.40 35.92 21.17
C SER A 31 -22.80 34.47 20.92
N ARG A 32 -22.56 33.98 19.70
CA ARG A 32 -22.35 32.56 19.45
C ARG A 32 -20.84 32.34 19.48
N SER A 33 -20.43 31.51 20.43
CA SER A 33 -19.06 31.05 20.63
C SER A 33 -18.43 30.58 19.32
N ALA A 34 -17.28 31.16 18.98
CA ALA A 34 -16.40 30.73 17.89
C ALA A 34 -15.67 29.43 18.25
N THR A 35 -16.45 28.38 18.52
CA THR A 35 -15.96 27.03 18.85
C THR A 35 -16.75 25.98 18.10
N GLU A 36 -17.08 26.25 16.85
CA GLU A 36 -17.27 25.19 15.86
C GLU A 36 -15.91 25.01 15.18
N GLN A 37 -15.07 24.14 15.76
CA GLN A 37 -13.95 23.57 15.03
C GLN A 37 -14.54 22.91 13.79
N SER A 38 -14.45 23.61 12.66
CA SER A 38 -14.66 23.03 11.34
C SER A 38 -13.75 21.82 11.27
N ALA A 39 -14.33 20.62 11.29
CA ALA A 39 -13.60 19.43 10.88
C ALA A 39 -13.04 19.74 9.49
N GLU A 40 -11.73 19.93 9.42
CA GLU A 40 -11.01 20.23 8.18
C GLU A 40 -11.45 19.17 7.18
N GLN A 41 -12.18 19.56 6.13
CA GLN A 41 -12.57 18.63 5.08
C GLN A 41 -11.28 18.08 4.50
N LYS A 42 -10.91 16.87 4.89
CA LYS A 42 -9.70 16.22 4.40
C LYS A 42 -9.98 15.74 2.99
N TRP A 43 -9.55 16.53 2.01
CA TRP A 43 -9.63 16.16 0.61
C TRP A 43 -8.76 14.92 0.36
N PRO A 44 -9.21 13.97 -0.49
CA PRO A 44 -8.40 12.83 -0.90
C PRO A 44 -7.04 13.22 -1.47
N GLY A 45 -6.11 12.27 -1.41
CA GLY A 45 -4.74 12.47 -1.87
C GLY A 45 -3.88 13.33 -0.94
N SER A 46 -2.60 13.39 -1.28
CA SER A 46 -1.58 14.19 -0.60
C SER A 46 -1.67 15.68 -0.95
N GLN A 47 -1.08 16.52 -0.09
CA GLN A 47 -0.94 17.95 -0.37
C GLN A 47 -0.20 18.22 -1.69
N GLY A 48 0.80 17.38 -2.02
CA GLY A 48 1.52 17.46 -3.29
C GLY A 48 0.63 17.20 -4.50
N GLU A 49 -0.24 16.18 -4.42
CA GLU A 49 -1.22 15.92 -5.49
C GLU A 49 -2.18 17.08 -5.68
N GLN A 50 -2.71 17.63 -4.59
CA GLN A 50 -3.64 18.78 -4.64
C GLN A 50 -2.97 20.02 -5.23
N LEU A 51 -1.72 20.30 -4.83
CA LEU A 51 -0.92 21.39 -5.41
C LEU A 51 -0.73 21.19 -6.92
N LEU A 52 -0.33 20.00 -7.36
CA LEU A 52 -0.13 19.73 -8.78
C LEU A 52 -1.45 19.79 -9.57
N GLN A 53 -2.57 19.35 -8.98
CA GLN A 53 -3.88 19.50 -9.58
C GLN A 53 -4.24 20.97 -9.78
N GLN A 54 -3.87 21.83 -8.83
CA GLN A 54 -4.04 23.28 -8.96
C GLN A 54 -3.16 23.87 -10.05
N VAL A 55 -1.87 23.56 -10.03
CA VAL A 55 -0.88 24.04 -11.01
C VAL A 55 -1.27 23.65 -12.44
N TYR A 56 -1.81 22.45 -12.64
CA TYR A 56 -2.15 21.94 -13.97
C TYR A 56 -3.64 22.05 -14.34
N GLY A 57 -4.45 22.75 -13.54
CA GLY A 57 -5.87 22.96 -13.84
C GLY A 57 -6.68 21.65 -13.95
N SER A 58 -6.33 20.63 -13.17
CA SER A 58 -6.97 19.31 -13.21
C SER A 58 -7.91 19.02 -12.04
N GLN A 59 -8.14 19.98 -11.14
CA GLN A 59 -8.95 19.81 -9.93
C GLN A 59 -10.35 19.26 -10.22
N THR A 60 -11.06 19.78 -11.22
CA THR A 60 -12.40 19.28 -11.57
C THR A 60 -12.38 17.82 -12.04
N ARG A 61 -11.32 17.41 -12.75
CA ARG A 61 -11.15 16.02 -13.20
C ARG A 61 -10.81 15.10 -12.02
N ALA A 62 -9.93 15.55 -11.12
CA ALA A 62 -9.59 14.83 -9.91
C ALA A 62 -10.82 14.66 -9.00
N GLN A 63 -11.60 15.73 -8.79
CA GLN A 63 -12.81 15.67 -7.97
C GLN A 63 -13.83 14.66 -8.51
N ARG A 64 -14.06 14.64 -9.82
CA ARG A 64 -14.95 13.64 -10.46
C ARG A 64 -14.42 12.23 -10.25
N PHE A 65 -13.11 12.03 -10.37
CA PHE A 65 -12.52 10.72 -10.11
C PHE A 65 -12.76 10.28 -8.65
N TYR A 66 -12.50 11.15 -7.68
CA TYR A 66 -12.72 10.85 -6.27
C TYR A 66 -14.19 10.59 -5.95
N SER A 67 -15.13 11.34 -6.53
CA SER A 67 -16.57 11.14 -6.28
C SER A 67 -17.12 9.89 -6.96
N ASP A 68 -16.66 9.58 -8.16
CA ASP A 68 -17.33 8.60 -9.02
C ASP A 68 -16.64 7.23 -8.99
N GLN A 69 -15.34 7.19 -8.67
CA GLN A 69 -14.50 6.00 -8.86
C GLN A 69 -13.74 5.57 -7.59
N MET A 70 -13.79 6.36 -6.52
CA MET A 70 -13.12 6.04 -5.26
C MET A 70 -14.12 5.87 -4.12
N THR A 71 -13.87 4.87 -3.29
CA THR A 71 -14.65 4.55 -2.09
C THR A 71 -13.70 4.19 -0.96
N ASN A 72 -14.18 4.21 0.28
CA ASN A 72 -13.41 3.80 1.46
C ASN A 72 -13.74 2.37 1.93
N GLN A 73 -14.38 1.58 1.07
CA GLN A 73 -14.73 0.18 1.29
C GLN A 73 -14.92 -0.52 -0.05
N LEU A 74 -14.68 -1.83 -0.08
CA LEU A 74 -14.96 -2.69 -1.22
C LEU A 74 -16.47 -2.82 -1.42
N ASN A 75 -16.92 -2.63 -2.66
CA ASN A 75 -18.27 -3.01 -3.09
C ASN A 75 -18.28 -4.45 -3.61
N ASP A 76 -19.46 -4.97 -3.94
CA ASP A 76 -19.62 -6.38 -4.35
C ASP A 76 -18.76 -6.74 -5.58
N GLN A 77 -18.68 -5.85 -6.57
CA GLN A 77 -17.85 -6.08 -7.77
C GLN A 77 -16.36 -6.10 -7.44
N MET A 78 -15.90 -5.27 -6.51
CA MET A 78 -14.51 -5.28 -6.02
C MET A 78 -14.21 -6.56 -5.25
N ILE A 79 -15.16 -7.05 -4.44
CA ILE A 79 -15.02 -8.31 -3.69
C ILE A 79 -14.93 -9.50 -4.65
N GLU A 80 -15.80 -9.55 -5.66
CA GLU A 80 -15.75 -10.56 -6.72
C GLU A 80 -14.42 -10.52 -7.46
N PHE A 81 -13.96 -9.31 -7.82
CA PHE A 81 -12.66 -9.11 -8.46
C PHE A 81 -11.51 -9.66 -7.59
N VAL A 82 -11.44 -9.27 -6.31
CA VAL A 82 -10.44 -9.81 -5.36
C VAL A 82 -10.49 -11.34 -5.31
N GLY A 83 -11.70 -11.91 -5.26
CA GLY A 83 -11.92 -13.35 -5.15
C GLY A 83 -11.42 -14.19 -6.34
N ARG A 84 -11.23 -13.58 -7.52
CA ARG A 84 -10.69 -14.26 -8.71
C ARG A 84 -9.22 -13.96 -9.00
N MET A 85 -8.61 -13.02 -8.29
CA MET A 85 -7.21 -12.66 -8.53
C MET A 85 -6.25 -13.70 -7.97
N GLU A 86 -5.20 -13.99 -8.75
CA GLU A 86 -4.10 -14.91 -8.42
C GLU A 86 -2.78 -14.17 -8.11
N MET A 87 -2.77 -12.85 -8.31
CA MET A 87 -1.59 -12.02 -8.08
C MET A 87 -1.94 -10.61 -7.61
N ALA A 88 -1.05 -10.03 -6.82
CA ALA A 88 -1.10 -8.64 -6.39
C ALA A 88 0.32 -8.08 -6.24
N PHE A 89 0.46 -6.77 -6.47
CA PHE A 89 1.67 -6.02 -6.19
C PHE A 89 1.47 -5.25 -4.88
N ILE A 90 2.40 -5.42 -3.96
CA ILE A 90 2.35 -4.83 -2.62
C ILE A 90 3.41 -3.74 -2.56
N ALA A 91 2.98 -2.50 -2.38
CA ALA A 91 3.82 -1.33 -2.21
C ALA A 91 3.82 -0.91 -0.74
N THR A 92 5.00 -0.82 -0.15
CA THR A 92 5.23 -0.41 1.24
C THR A 92 6.44 0.51 1.32
N ALA A 93 6.52 1.37 2.32
CA ALA A 93 7.72 2.17 2.58
C ALA A 93 8.09 2.09 4.06
N ASP A 94 9.37 2.21 4.38
CA ASP A 94 9.81 2.32 5.77
C ASP A 94 9.46 3.69 6.36
N SER A 95 9.93 3.96 7.59
CA SER A 95 9.74 5.23 8.28
C SER A 95 10.47 6.42 7.62
N SER A 96 11.50 6.16 6.80
CA SER A 96 12.28 7.15 6.07
C SER A 96 11.72 7.44 4.67
N GLY A 97 10.72 6.65 4.23
CA GLY A 97 10.11 6.76 2.91
C GLY A 97 10.82 5.93 1.83
N GLU A 98 11.75 5.05 2.20
CA GLU A 98 12.38 4.12 1.26
C GLU A 98 11.37 3.04 0.87
N CYS A 99 11.08 2.95 -0.43
CA CYS A 99 9.99 2.14 -0.94
C CYS A 99 10.43 0.75 -1.41
N ASP A 100 9.56 -0.22 -1.20
CA ASP A 100 9.65 -1.57 -1.76
C ASP A 100 8.35 -1.93 -2.48
N ALA A 101 8.48 -2.71 -3.55
CA ALA A 101 7.34 -3.25 -4.30
C ALA A 101 7.56 -4.74 -4.57
N SER A 102 6.70 -5.58 -4.01
CA SER A 102 6.82 -7.04 -4.12
C SER A 102 5.60 -7.69 -4.76
N LEU A 103 5.83 -8.72 -5.56
CA LEU A 103 4.76 -9.56 -6.13
C LEU A 103 4.34 -10.61 -5.09
N ARG A 104 3.05 -10.66 -4.80
CA ARG A 104 2.40 -11.77 -4.10
C ARG A 104 1.52 -12.54 -5.07
N SER A 105 1.53 -13.86 -4.96
CA SER A 105 0.76 -14.73 -5.83
C SER A 105 0.29 -15.97 -5.07
N GLY A 106 -0.87 -16.46 -5.45
CA GLY A 106 -1.53 -17.61 -4.86
C GLY A 106 -2.64 -18.13 -5.79
N PRO A 107 -3.40 -19.14 -5.35
CA PRO A 107 -4.60 -19.55 -6.08
C PRO A 107 -5.62 -18.39 -6.16
N PRO A 108 -6.67 -18.52 -7.00
CA PRO A 108 -7.74 -17.52 -7.06
C PRO A 108 -8.28 -17.20 -5.66
N GLY A 109 -8.31 -15.92 -5.31
CA GLY A 109 -8.81 -15.46 -4.01
C GLY A 109 -7.83 -15.71 -2.85
N PHE A 110 -6.53 -15.77 -3.13
CA PHE A 110 -5.52 -15.87 -2.07
C PHE A 110 -5.54 -14.66 -1.13
N ILE A 111 -5.93 -13.48 -1.63
CA ILE A 111 -6.32 -12.35 -0.79
C ILE A 111 -7.76 -12.59 -0.32
N ARG A 112 -7.92 -12.68 0.99
CA ARG A 112 -9.21 -12.94 1.65
C ARG A 112 -9.86 -11.61 2.00
N VAL A 113 -11.11 -11.44 1.59
CA VAL A 113 -11.95 -10.34 2.10
C VAL A 113 -12.51 -10.78 3.45
N LEU A 114 -12.09 -10.10 4.52
CA LEU A 114 -12.58 -10.34 5.89
C LEU A 114 -13.84 -9.51 6.19
N GLY A 115 -13.99 -8.40 5.45
CA GLY A 115 -15.19 -7.57 5.43
C GLY A 115 -15.06 -6.46 4.40
N ALA A 116 -16.11 -5.64 4.21
CA ALA A 116 -16.09 -4.58 3.20
C ALA A 116 -14.93 -3.58 3.37
N ARG A 117 -14.38 -3.45 4.59
CA ARG A 117 -13.25 -2.55 4.90
C ARG A 117 -11.97 -3.28 5.27
N GLN A 118 -11.90 -4.58 5.06
CA GLN A 118 -10.78 -5.37 5.52
C GLN A 118 -10.46 -6.52 4.58
N VAL A 119 -9.19 -6.60 4.17
CA VAL A 119 -8.64 -7.72 3.42
C VAL A 119 -7.43 -8.28 4.14
N ALA A 120 -7.11 -9.55 3.89
CA ALA A 120 -5.92 -10.19 4.42
C ALA A 120 -5.23 -11.03 3.36
N TYR A 121 -3.90 -10.92 3.27
CA TYR A 121 -3.10 -11.81 2.43
C TYR A 121 -2.15 -12.65 3.28
N PRO A 122 -1.91 -13.92 2.88
CA PRO A 122 -1.01 -14.81 3.59
C PRO A 122 0.45 -14.46 3.30
N GLU A 123 1.28 -14.57 4.33
CA GLU A 123 2.74 -14.56 4.23
C GLU A 123 3.26 -15.97 4.48
N TYR A 124 4.11 -16.43 3.56
CA TYR A 124 4.72 -17.76 3.60
C TYR A 124 6.19 -17.65 3.96
N ARG A 125 6.82 -18.79 4.27
CA ARG A 125 8.26 -18.88 4.44
C ARG A 125 9.00 -18.33 3.21
N GLY A 126 9.65 -17.18 3.37
CA GLY A 126 10.36 -16.47 2.31
C GLY A 126 11.87 -16.69 2.31
N ASN A 127 12.59 -15.77 1.65
CA ASN A 127 14.05 -15.72 1.59
C ASN A 127 14.70 -15.03 2.81
N GLY A 128 13.90 -14.64 3.81
CA GLY A 128 14.36 -13.99 5.04
C GLY A 128 14.59 -12.48 4.93
N VAL A 129 14.39 -11.84 3.76
CA VAL A 129 14.59 -10.38 3.61
C VAL A 129 13.52 -9.59 4.37
N MET A 130 12.29 -10.11 4.44
CA MET A 130 11.17 -9.50 5.19
C MET A 130 10.88 -8.03 4.84
N ALA A 131 11.23 -7.55 3.64
CA ALA A 131 11.15 -6.14 3.26
C ALA A 131 9.78 -5.51 3.57
N SER A 132 8.69 -6.06 3.03
CA SER A 132 7.34 -5.52 3.26
C SER A 132 6.94 -5.59 4.74
N LEU A 133 7.29 -6.66 5.47
CA LEU A 133 6.93 -6.81 6.88
C LEU A 133 7.72 -5.84 7.78
N GLY A 134 9.01 -5.64 7.50
CA GLY A 134 9.84 -4.65 8.18
C GLY A 134 9.27 -3.24 7.99
N ASN A 135 8.98 -2.87 6.74
CA ASN A 135 8.37 -1.59 6.40
C ASN A 135 7.04 -1.40 7.16
N ILE A 136 6.13 -2.38 7.12
CA ILE A 136 4.83 -2.32 7.82
C ILE A 136 4.99 -2.14 9.33
N SER A 137 6.02 -2.74 9.94
CA SER A 137 6.26 -2.62 11.38
C SER A 137 6.67 -1.21 11.82
N GLU A 138 7.23 -0.42 10.91
CA GLU A 138 7.64 0.97 11.16
C GLU A 138 6.62 1.99 10.61
N ASN A 139 5.96 1.65 9.52
CA ASN A 139 5.05 2.50 8.77
C ASN A 139 3.89 1.64 8.23
N PRO A 140 2.67 1.78 8.78
CA PRO A 140 1.57 0.89 8.43
C PRO A 140 0.99 1.15 7.03
N HIS A 141 1.41 2.20 6.32
CA HIS A 141 0.82 2.54 5.03
C HIS A 141 1.18 1.50 3.95
N ILE A 142 0.16 1.04 3.23
CA ILE A 142 0.27 0.01 2.19
C ILE A 142 -0.58 0.37 0.98
N GLY A 143 -0.06 0.07 -0.21
CA GLY A 143 -0.81 0.02 -1.46
C GLY A 143 -0.85 -1.40 -2.01
N ILE A 144 -2.03 -1.88 -2.40
CA ILE A 144 -2.22 -3.15 -3.09
C ILE A 144 -2.76 -2.84 -4.48
N LEU A 145 -2.04 -3.31 -5.51
CA LEU A 145 -2.48 -3.23 -6.90
C LEU A 145 -2.71 -4.64 -7.44
N MET A 146 -3.93 -4.91 -7.87
CA MET A 146 -4.29 -6.11 -8.61
C MET A 146 -4.65 -5.73 -10.04
N ILE A 147 -4.16 -6.48 -11.03
CA ILE A 147 -4.47 -6.26 -12.44
C ILE A 147 -4.86 -7.59 -13.08
N ASP A 148 -6.02 -7.65 -13.69
CA ASP A 148 -6.43 -8.74 -14.56
C ASP A 148 -5.86 -8.51 -15.96
N PHE A 149 -4.86 -9.29 -16.35
CA PHE A 149 -4.24 -9.22 -17.67
C PHE A 149 -4.93 -10.10 -18.72
N VAL A 150 -5.99 -10.83 -18.36
CA VAL A 150 -6.53 -11.93 -19.18
C VAL A 150 -7.96 -11.65 -19.64
N GLN A 151 -8.88 -11.43 -18.69
CA GLN A 151 -10.32 -11.38 -18.97
C GLN A 151 -10.80 -9.95 -19.17
N ASP A 152 -10.80 -9.15 -18.10
CA ASP A 152 -11.41 -7.81 -18.08
C ASP A 152 -10.45 -6.71 -18.51
N LEU A 153 -9.14 -6.96 -18.41
CA LEU A 153 -8.09 -5.96 -18.63
C LEU A 153 -8.27 -4.75 -17.72
N ILE A 154 -8.70 -4.96 -16.48
CA ILE A 154 -8.94 -3.92 -15.48
C ILE A 154 -8.11 -4.21 -14.23
N GLY A 155 -7.86 -3.20 -13.41
CA GLY A 155 -7.26 -3.41 -12.10
C GLY A 155 -8.02 -2.71 -10.98
N LEU A 156 -7.62 -3.04 -9.77
CA LEU A 156 -8.14 -2.51 -8.53
C LEU A 156 -6.98 -2.10 -7.64
N HIS A 157 -7.01 -0.85 -7.18
CA HIS A 157 -6.18 -0.33 -6.11
C HIS A 157 -6.92 -0.49 -4.78
N ILE A 158 -6.20 -0.93 -3.76
CA ILE A 158 -6.64 -0.93 -2.37
C ILE A 158 -5.51 -0.30 -1.55
N ASN A 159 -5.75 0.88 -1.00
CA ASN A 159 -4.82 1.57 -0.12
C ASN A 159 -5.35 1.59 1.31
N GLY A 160 -4.46 1.60 2.28
CA GLY A 160 -4.84 1.80 3.67
C GLY A 160 -3.72 1.47 4.64
N LYS A 161 -4.09 0.82 5.75
CA LYS A 161 -3.18 0.51 6.85
C LYS A 161 -3.08 -0.98 7.11
N ALA A 162 -1.86 -1.48 7.10
CA ALA A 162 -1.52 -2.87 7.35
C ALA A 162 -1.19 -3.13 8.83
N SER A 163 -1.48 -4.35 9.27
CA SER A 163 -1.02 -4.94 10.53
C SER A 163 -0.62 -6.39 10.29
N ILE A 164 0.35 -6.88 11.05
CA ILE A 164 0.89 -8.23 10.93
C ILE A 164 0.27 -9.09 12.03
N HIS A 165 -0.27 -10.24 11.65
CA HIS A 165 -0.90 -11.19 12.56
C HIS A 165 -0.24 -12.55 12.40
N GLU A 166 0.07 -13.19 13.52
CA GLU A 166 0.49 -14.59 13.52
C GLU A 166 -0.72 -15.47 13.12
N ASP A 167 -0.44 -16.55 12.38
CA ASP A 167 -1.48 -17.40 11.78
C ASP A 167 -2.51 -17.91 12.80
N ALA A 168 -2.03 -18.40 13.95
CA ALA A 168 -2.90 -18.90 15.02
C ALA A 168 -3.84 -17.82 15.60
N THR A 169 -3.35 -16.59 15.73
CA THR A 169 -4.14 -15.47 16.28
C THR A 169 -5.24 -15.07 15.31
N LEU A 170 -4.93 -14.90 14.03
CA LEU A 170 -5.94 -14.48 13.06
C LEU A 170 -7.01 -15.56 12.85
N ARG A 171 -6.62 -16.85 12.85
CA ARG A 171 -7.58 -17.96 12.71
C ARG A 171 -8.54 -18.11 13.88
N ALA A 172 -8.15 -17.67 15.08
CA ALA A 172 -9.07 -17.66 16.22
C ALA A 172 -10.27 -16.72 15.98
N GLU A 173 -10.06 -15.65 15.21
CA GLU A 173 -11.11 -14.69 14.81
C GLU A 173 -11.80 -15.10 13.49
N TYR A 174 -11.03 -15.65 12.54
CA TYR A 174 -11.50 -16.05 11.21
C TYR A 174 -11.22 -17.54 10.95
N PRO A 175 -12.04 -18.46 11.49
CA PRO A 175 -11.78 -19.91 11.42
C PRO A 175 -11.86 -20.47 9.99
N ASP A 176 -12.56 -19.80 9.09
CA ASP A 176 -12.75 -20.22 7.69
C ASP A 176 -11.56 -19.87 6.76
N LEU A 177 -10.47 -19.32 7.32
CA LEU A 177 -9.26 -19.08 6.56
C LEU A 177 -8.65 -20.42 6.11
N PRO A 178 -8.14 -20.54 4.86
CA PRO A 178 -7.52 -21.79 4.39
C PRO A 178 -6.27 -22.11 5.22
N THR A 179 -6.15 -23.35 5.68
CA THR A 179 -4.96 -23.85 6.39
C THR A 179 -3.79 -24.04 5.45
N GLU A 180 -4.08 -24.33 4.19
CA GLU A 180 -3.10 -24.50 3.13
C GLU A 180 -3.73 -24.05 1.81
N PHE A 181 -2.99 -23.26 1.03
CA PHE A 181 -3.45 -22.78 -0.29
C PHE A 181 -3.05 -23.74 -1.42
N GLU A 182 -1.86 -24.34 -1.30
CA GLU A 182 -1.28 -25.35 -2.19
C GLU A 182 -0.31 -26.20 -1.35
N PRO A 183 0.02 -27.45 -1.73
CA PRO A 183 0.99 -28.26 -1.00
C PRO A 183 2.30 -27.52 -0.69
N GLY A 184 2.61 -27.32 0.59
CA GLY A 184 3.78 -26.59 1.08
C GLY A 184 3.60 -25.06 1.16
N ARG A 185 2.39 -24.53 0.99
CA ARG A 185 2.02 -23.11 1.16
C ARG A 185 1.05 -22.93 2.32
N THR A 186 1.52 -23.31 3.50
CA THR A 186 0.91 -22.97 4.78
C THR A 186 1.30 -21.54 5.16
N PRO A 187 0.35 -20.62 5.39
CA PRO A 187 0.65 -19.30 5.91
C PRO A 187 1.40 -19.40 7.25
N GLU A 188 2.52 -18.68 7.39
CA GLU A 188 3.16 -18.49 8.70
C GLU A 188 2.55 -17.28 9.41
N ARG A 189 2.15 -16.26 8.64
CA ARG A 189 1.57 -15.00 9.11
C ARG A 189 0.55 -14.50 8.11
N TRP A 190 -0.18 -13.47 8.51
CA TRP A 190 -1.09 -12.72 7.67
C TRP A 190 -0.83 -11.24 7.79
N VAL A 191 -0.98 -10.54 6.68
CA VAL A 191 -1.07 -9.08 6.68
C VAL A 191 -2.52 -8.71 6.49
N VAL A 192 -3.09 -8.07 7.50
CA VAL A 192 -4.46 -7.56 7.50
C VAL A 192 -4.42 -6.08 7.15
N VAL A 193 -5.17 -5.68 6.14
CA VAL A 193 -5.25 -4.31 5.65
C VAL A 193 -6.64 -3.74 5.90
N SER A 194 -6.68 -2.68 6.69
CA SER A 194 -7.85 -1.81 6.82
C SER A 194 -7.91 -0.88 5.62
N VAL A 195 -8.95 -1.01 4.82
CA VAL A 195 -9.16 -0.26 3.57
C VAL A 195 -9.51 1.19 3.90
N GLU A 196 -8.71 2.13 3.41
CA GLU A 196 -8.98 3.57 3.45
C GLU A 196 -9.45 4.07 2.09
N GLU A 197 -8.91 3.51 0.99
CA GLU A 197 -9.29 3.84 -0.38
C GLU A 197 -9.32 2.58 -1.25
N ALA A 198 -10.34 2.47 -2.09
CA ALA A 198 -10.42 1.47 -3.15
C ALA A 198 -10.94 2.13 -4.44
N TYR A 199 -10.22 1.93 -5.54
CA TYR A 199 -10.56 2.56 -6.82
C TYR A 199 -9.99 1.80 -8.02
N ILE A 200 -10.53 2.11 -9.19
CA ILE A 200 -10.23 1.43 -10.44
C ILE A 200 -8.84 1.77 -11.00
N HIS A 201 -8.16 0.77 -11.56
CA HIS A 201 -7.08 0.95 -12.53
C HIS A 201 -7.64 0.72 -13.94
N CYS A 202 -7.69 1.77 -14.75
CA CYS A 202 -8.38 1.72 -16.04
C CYS A 202 -7.67 0.84 -17.09
N ARG A 203 -8.46 0.26 -18.01
CA ARG A 203 -7.98 -0.71 -19.01
C ARG A 203 -7.07 -0.18 -20.12
N LYS A 204 -6.95 1.14 -20.23
CA LYS A 204 -6.43 1.83 -21.44
C LYS A 204 -5.06 1.31 -21.90
N HIS A 205 -4.21 0.90 -20.98
CA HIS A 205 -2.85 0.45 -21.28
C HIS A 205 -2.51 -0.92 -20.65
N ILE A 206 -3.52 -1.69 -20.24
CA ILE A 206 -3.28 -3.04 -19.71
C ILE A 206 -3.08 -4.00 -20.89
N PRO A 207 -1.90 -4.63 -21.04
CA PRO A 207 -1.66 -5.58 -22.11
C PRO A 207 -2.49 -6.85 -21.89
N LYS A 208 -3.03 -7.42 -22.97
CA LYS A 208 -3.68 -8.72 -22.92
C LYS A 208 -2.62 -9.83 -22.91
N MET A 209 -2.66 -10.67 -21.88
CA MET A 209 -1.79 -11.83 -21.71
C MET A 209 -2.58 -13.13 -21.86
N ALA A 210 -1.86 -14.20 -22.20
CA ALA A 210 -2.39 -15.56 -22.21
C ALA A 210 -1.73 -16.35 -21.07
N PRO A 211 -2.50 -17.01 -20.19
CA PRO A 211 -1.95 -17.91 -19.20
C PRO A 211 -1.16 -19.04 -19.86
N VAL A 212 0.04 -19.32 -19.35
CA VAL A 212 0.86 -20.45 -19.79
C VAL A 212 1.02 -21.40 -18.62
N ALA A 213 0.52 -22.62 -18.77
CA ALA A 213 0.67 -23.66 -17.76
C ALA A 213 2.17 -23.94 -17.51
N ARG A 214 2.57 -23.92 -16.23
CA ARG A 214 3.94 -24.27 -15.83
C ARG A 214 3.89 -25.18 -14.61
N THR A 215 4.52 -26.34 -14.70
CA THR A 215 4.76 -27.19 -13.53
C THR A 215 5.83 -26.51 -12.65
N ARG A 216 5.47 -26.17 -11.42
CA ARG A 216 6.39 -25.57 -10.44
C ARG A 216 6.59 -26.53 -9.28
N SER A 217 7.84 -26.89 -9.00
CA SER A 217 8.21 -27.60 -7.77
C SER A 217 8.45 -26.54 -6.68
N TRP A 218 7.57 -26.49 -5.69
CA TRP A 218 7.68 -25.57 -4.56
C TRP A 218 8.50 -26.19 -3.42
N GLY A 219 9.03 -25.36 -2.52
CA GLY A 219 9.77 -25.81 -1.33
C GLY A 219 11.24 -26.14 -1.52
N THR A 220 11.83 -25.93 -2.69
CA THR A 220 13.27 -26.16 -2.89
C THR A 220 14.08 -24.88 -2.63
N ASP A 221 15.12 -24.96 -1.80
CA ASP A 221 16.19 -23.93 -1.73
C ASP A 221 17.16 -23.99 -2.91
N ASP A 222 16.76 -24.64 -4.00
CA ASP A 222 17.52 -24.68 -5.24
C ASP A 222 17.58 -23.28 -5.87
N VAL A 223 18.75 -22.66 -5.70
CA VAL A 223 19.09 -21.32 -6.19
C VAL A 223 18.86 -21.19 -7.70
N LYS A 224 19.08 -22.25 -8.50
CA LYS A 224 18.87 -22.18 -9.96
C LYS A 224 17.40 -22.11 -10.33
N ARG A 225 16.54 -22.83 -9.60
CA ARG A 225 15.09 -22.81 -9.79
C ARG A 225 14.44 -21.52 -9.30
N LYS A 226 15.08 -20.82 -8.35
CA LYS A 226 14.68 -19.49 -7.85
C LYS A 226 15.22 -18.32 -8.71
N GLY A 227 15.80 -18.58 -9.88
CA GLY A 227 16.37 -17.56 -10.76
C GLY A 227 17.80 -17.12 -10.41
N GLY A 228 18.33 -17.54 -9.26
CA GLY A 228 19.73 -17.39 -8.89
C GLY A 228 20.27 -15.96 -8.92
N ASP A 229 21.50 -15.79 -9.39
CA ASP A 229 22.15 -14.49 -9.59
C ASP A 229 21.87 -13.94 -11.00
N TYR A 230 20.60 -13.90 -11.41
CA TYR A 230 20.20 -13.51 -12.76
C TYR A 230 20.79 -12.16 -13.20
N PHE A 231 20.87 -11.20 -12.27
CA PHE A 231 21.43 -9.87 -12.50
C PHE A 231 22.94 -9.77 -12.25
N GLY A 232 23.63 -10.87 -11.93
CA GLY A 232 25.09 -10.91 -11.79
C GLY A 232 25.67 -10.17 -10.59
N VAL A 233 24.88 -9.86 -9.56
CA VAL A 233 25.29 -9.10 -8.37
C VAL A 233 26.44 -9.80 -7.63
N LYS A 234 26.39 -11.13 -7.48
CA LYS A 234 27.47 -11.88 -6.80
C LYS A 234 28.77 -11.82 -7.61
N SER A 235 28.67 -11.88 -8.93
CA SER A 235 29.84 -11.81 -9.82
C SER A 235 30.55 -10.44 -9.75
N GLN A 236 29.80 -9.36 -9.52
CA GLN A 236 30.32 -8.01 -9.40
C GLN A 236 30.86 -7.68 -7.99
N ARG A 237 30.27 -8.24 -6.93
CA ARG A 237 30.65 -7.99 -5.52
C ARG A 237 31.96 -8.62 -5.05
N ARG A 238 32.69 -9.36 -5.89
CA ARG A 238 33.98 -9.99 -5.53
C ARG A 238 35.03 -9.00 -4.96
N THR A 239 34.79 -7.69 -5.03
CA THR A 239 35.67 -6.63 -4.52
C THR A 239 35.15 -5.87 -3.28
N GLN A 240 33.98 -6.20 -2.72
CA GLN A 240 33.42 -5.46 -1.57
C GLN A 240 32.95 -6.38 -0.42
N THR A 241 33.41 -6.10 0.80
CA THR A 241 32.97 -6.78 2.03
C THR A 241 31.49 -6.45 2.29
N PRO A 242 30.63 -7.44 2.57
CA PRO A 242 29.24 -7.17 2.89
C PRO A 242 29.10 -6.34 4.18
N PRO A 243 28.12 -5.43 4.25
CA PRO A 243 27.88 -4.65 5.46
C PRO A 243 27.53 -5.59 6.63
N ALA A 244 28.06 -5.29 7.81
CA ALA A 244 27.74 -6.00 9.03
C ALA A 244 26.26 -5.78 9.39
N CYS A 245 25.59 -6.81 9.91
CA CYS A 245 24.22 -6.69 10.38
C CYS A 245 24.19 -5.70 11.56
N PRO A 246 23.48 -4.57 11.47
CA PRO A 246 23.56 -3.51 12.47
C PRO A 246 22.75 -3.82 13.74
N VAL A 247 21.92 -4.86 13.73
CA VAL A 247 21.03 -5.18 14.85
C VAL A 247 21.76 -6.00 15.91
N GLN A 248 22.13 -5.35 17.02
CA GLN A 248 22.41 -6.04 18.28
C GLN A 248 21.08 -6.45 18.92
N ILE A 249 20.71 -7.72 18.77
CA ILE A 249 19.58 -8.29 19.51
C ILE A 249 19.95 -8.26 21.01
N PRO A 250 19.16 -7.64 21.90
CA PRO A 250 19.41 -7.70 23.34
C PRO A 250 19.48 -9.16 23.77
N ARG A 251 20.59 -9.56 24.43
CA ARG A 251 20.66 -10.89 25.06
C ARG A 251 19.55 -10.99 26.08
N VAL A 252 18.53 -11.80 25.79
CA VAL A 252 17.53 -12.20 26.79
C VAL A 252 18.27 -12.97 27.88
N ALA A 253 18.28 -12.44 29.10
CA ALA A 253 18.86 -13.13 30.24
C ALA A 253 18.08 -14.44 30.46
N PRO A 254 18.75 -15.58 30.72
CA PRO A 254 18.06 -16.83 30.99
C PRO A 254 17.15 -16.66 32.22
N HIS A 255 15.89 -17.05 32.09
CA HIS A 255 14.96 -17.10 33.21
C HIS A 255 15.53 -17.97 34.33
N PRO A 256 15.46 -17.54 35.61
CA PRO A 256 15.86 -18.38 36.72
C PRO A 256 14.93 -19.60 36.75
N VAL A 257 15.52 -20.79 36.64
CA VAL A 257 14.83 -22.05 36.86
C VAL A 257 14.39 -22.07 38.32
N ALA A 258 13.08 -22.09 38.57
CA ALA A 258 12.54 -22.30 39.90
C ALA A 258 12.93 -23.73 40.35
N GLY A 259 13.76 -23.81 41.38
CA GLY A 259 14.15 -25.08 42.00
C GLY A 259 12.97 -25.74 42.70
N HIS A 260 12.91 -27.07 42.55
CA HIS A 260 12.05 -27.99 43.29
C HIS A 260 12.45 -28.09 44.77
#